data_AF-A0A0F6A823-F1
#
_entry.id   AF-A0A0F6A823-F1
#
_cell.length_a   1.000
_cell.length_b   1.000
_cell.length_c   1.000
_cell.angle_alpha   90.00
_cell.angle_beta   90.00
_cell.angle_gamma   90.00
#
_symmetry.space_group_name_H-M   'P 1'
#
loop_
_entity.id
_entity.type
_entity.pdbx_description
1 polymer ?
#
loop_
_entity_poly.entity_id
_entity_poly.type
_entity_poly.pdbx_seq_one_letter_code
_entity_poly.pdbx_strand_id
1 'polypeptide(L)'
;MTGSPMRTLILILVFMLSFSSLAMPESIILVRHAEKHKGVDPSLTQQGIKRAKMIAQMMLPYEPTKLYSTNYNRTKATLAPLADLIDTHISLYNPGKLNEFASMLKQQTGTIVVAGHSNTTPVLVKILTGREVSIAEEEFDKVFVVTFEDETAKLKVHSSNQ
;
A
#
# COMPACT_ATOMS: atom_id res chain seq x y z
N MET A 1 33.61 7.15 -67.33
CA MET A 1 34.01 7.65 -66.00
C MET A 1 33.07 8.81 -65.69
N THR A 2 32.17 8.82 -64.71
CA THR A 2 32.06 8.12 -63.42
C THR A 2 30.59 8.16 -63.00
N GLY A 3 30.03 7.04 -62.52
CA GLY A 3 28.67 6.99 -61.98
C GLY A 3 28.55 7.73 -60.65
N SER A 4 27.46 8.45 -60.43
CA SER A 4 27.14 8.99 -59.10
C SER A 4 26.58 7.88 -58.22
N PRO A 5 27.11 7.67 -57.00
CA PRO A 5 26.55 6.66 -56.11
C PRO A 5 25.22 7.15 -55.52
N MET A 6 24.23 6.28 -55.63
CA MET A 6 22.93 6.34 -54.97
C MET A 6 23.13 6.50 -53.47
N ARG A 7 22.91 7.71 -52.93
CA ARG A 7 22.87 7.96 -51.49
C ARG A 7 21.47 7.60 -50.98
N THR A 8 21.24 6.30 -50.77
CA THR A 8 20.06 5.82 -50.05
C THR A 8 20.14 6.32 -48.61
N LEU A 9 19.45 7.41 -48.32
CA LEU A 9 19.28 7.93 -46.96
C LEU A 9 18.33 6.98 -46.22
N ILE A 10 18.88 5.98 -45.54
CA ILE A 10 18.10 5.13 -44.63
C ILE A 10 17.79 5.96 -43.39
N LEU A 11 16.60 6.57 -43.36
CA LEU A 11 15.97 7.09 -42.14
C LEU A 11 15.59 5.89 -41.26
N ILE A 12 16.49 5.49 -40.37
CA ILE A 12 16.16 4.55 -39.29
C ILE A 12 15.31 5.32 -38.27
N LEU A 13 14.00 5.31 -38.49
CA LEU A 13 13.01 5.68 -37.47
C LEU A 13 13.03 4.57 -36.40
N VAL A 14 13.89 4.72 -35.39
CA VAL A 14 13.83 3.89 -34.19
C VAL A 14 12.56 4.27 -33.44
N PHE A 15 11.47 3.57 -33.76
CA PHE A 15 10.24 3.63 -33.01
C PHE A 15 10.52 2.97 -31.66
N MET A 16 10.89 3.77 -30.65
CA MET A 16 10.98 3.33 -29.26
C MET A 16 9.57 2.94 -28.81
N LEU A 17 9.20 1.68 -29.06
CA LEU A 17 8.09 1.03 -28.39
C LEU A 17 8.39 1.04 -26.91
N SER A 18 7.88 2.07 -26.24
CA SER A 18 7.82 2.13 -24.79
C SER A 18 6.88 1.02 -24.36
N PHE A 19 7.43 -0.16 -24.10
CA PHE A 19 6.73 -1.21 -23.36
C PHE A 19 6.42 -0.62 -22.00
N SER A 20 5.20 -0.10 -21.86
CA SER A 20 4.65 0.25 -20.57
C SER A 20 4.40 -1.06 -19.86
N SER A 21 5.43 -1.57 -19.16
CA SER A 21 5.22 -2.63 -18.19
C SER A 21 4.21 -2.06 -17.19
N LEU A 22 3.04 -2.68 -17.10
CA LEU A 22 2.13 -2.46 -15.97
C LEU A 22 2.83 -3.05 -14.75
N ALA A 23 3.72 -2.25 -14.16
CA ALA A 23 4.42 -2.63 -12.96
C ALA A 23 3.40 -2.67 -11.83
N MET A 24 3.18 -3.87 -11.28
CA MET A 24 2.45 -4.03 -10.03
C MET A 24 3.16 -3.31 -8.88
N PRO A 25 2.45 -3.02 -7.78
CA PRO A 25 3.09 -2.44 -6.62
C PRO A 25 4.16 -3.38 -6.07
N GLU A 26 5.25 -2.80 -5.58
CA GLU A 26 6.33 -3.56 -4.95
C GLU A 26 5.83 -4.26 -3.69
N SER A 27 5.09 -3.53 -2.86
CA SER A 27 4.40 -4.09 -1.72
C SER A 27 3.12 -3.33 -1.36
N ILE A 28 2.14 -4.06 -0.84
CA ILE A 28 0.95 -3.52 -0.19
C ILE A 28 1.00 -3.96 1.27
N ILE A 29 1.23 -3.00 2.16
CA ILE A 29 1.32 -3.24 3.60
C ILE A 29 0.01 -2.82 4.25
N LEU A 30 -0.65 -3.76 4.90
CA LEU A 30 -1.96 -3.57 5.51
C LEU A 30 -1.85 -3.63 7.03
N VAL A 31 -2.41 -2.63 7.68
CA VAL A 31 -2.56 -2.56 9.13
C VAL A 31 -4.02 -2.28 9.48
N ARG A 32 -4.40 -2.58 10.73
CA ARG A 32 -5.60 -1.99 11.31
C ARG A 32 -5.23 -0.70 12.05
N HIS A 33 -6.20 0.16 12.36
CA HIS A 33 -5.93 1.31 13.23
C HIS A 33 -5.32 0.89 14.58
N ALA A 34 -4.54 1.78 15.20
CA ALA A 34 -4.04 1.61 16.56
C ALA A 34 -5.14 1.75 17.63
N GLU A 35 -4.77 1.56 18.90
CA GLU A 35 -5.68 1.60 20.05
C GLU A 35 -6.45 2.93 20.13
N LYS A 36 -7.75 2.83 20.40
CA LYS A 36 -8.69 3.97 20.38
C LYS A 36 -9.54 4.05 21.64
N HIS A 37 -10.07 5.24 21.92
CA HIS A 37 -11.09 5.40 22.95
C HIS A 37 -12.42 4.72 22.54
N LYS A 38 -13.35 4.62 23.49
CA LYS A 38 -14.74 4.22 23.20
C LYS A 38 -15.54 5.43 22.70
N GLY A 39 -16.61 5.18 21.94
CA GLY A 39 -17.47 6.23 21.39
C GLY A 39 -17.55 6.19 19.86
N VAL A 40 -18.26 7.17 19.31
CA VAL A 40 -18.43 7.37 17.86
C VAL A 40 -17.20 8.06 17.29
N ASP A 41 -16.64 7.49 16.23
CA ASP A 41 -15.38 7.89 15.60
C ASP A 41 -14.29 8.45 16.53
N PRO A 42 -13.87 7.65 17.54
CA PRO A 42 -13.03 8.12 18.62
C PRO A 42 -11.58 8.30 18.16
N SER A 43 -10.88 9.23 18.80
CA SER A 43 -9.43 9.40 18.67
C SER A 43 -8.65 8.21 19.24
N LEU A 44 -7.36 8.14 18.87
CA LEU A 44 -6.42 7.18 19.44
C LEU A 44 -6.21 7.44 20.94
N THR A 45 -5.97 6.37 21.70
CA THR A 45 -5.48 6.48 23.08
C THR A 45 -4.00 6.87 23.09
N GLN A 46 -3.44 7.15 24.27
CA GLN A 46 -1.98 7.34 24.39
C GLN A 46 -1.17 6.12 23.96
N GLN A 47 -1.68 4.91 24.21
CA GLN A 47 -1.08 3.68 23.70
C GLN A 47 -1.15 3.63 22.17
N GLY A 48 -2.29 4.00 21.59
CA GLY A 48 -2.48 4.03 20.15
C GLY A 48 -1.58 5.06 19.45
N ILE A 49 -1.36 6.22 20.06
CA ILE A 49 -0.41 7.23 19.56
C ILE A 49 1.02 6.67 19.56
N LYS A 50 1.44 5.97 20.62
CA LYS A 50 2.75 5.31 20.66
C LYS A 50 2.86 4.25 19.56
N ARG A 51 1.84 3.41 19.39
CA ARG A 51 1.81 2.40 18.33
C ARG A 51 1.85 3.01 16.94
N ALA A 52 1.11 4.09 16.68
CA ALA A 52 1.14 4.79 15.40
C ALA A 52 2.56 5.27 15.05
N LYS A 53 3.31 5.76 16.03
CA LYS A 53 4.74 6.11 15.86
C LYS A 53 5.61 4.87 15.59
N MET A 54 5.38 3.75 16.29
CA MET A 54 6.10 2.50 16.05
C MET A 54 5.84 1.95 14.65
N ILE A 55 4.56 1.94 14.21
CA ILE A 55 4.17 1.57 12.85
C ILE A 55 4.92 2.45 11.86
N ALA A 56 4.94 3.77 12.06
CA ALA A 56 5.65 4.68 11.16
C ALA A 56 7.14 4.33 11.03
N GLN A 57 7.83 4.09 12.15
CA GLN A 57 9.24 3.67 12.13
C GLN A 57 9.44 2.31 11.44
N MET A 58 8.55 1.35 11.71
CA MET A 58 8.57 0.02 11.08
C MET A 58 8.36 0.08 9.56
N MET A 59 7.60 1.07 9.07
CA MET A 59 7.32 1.23 7.64
C MET A 59 8.45 1.94 6.88
N LEU A 60 9.29 2.76 7.53
CA LEU A 60 10.33 3.54 6.85
C LEU A 60 11.26 2.71 5.95
N PRO A 61 11.76 1.53 6.37
CA PRO A 61 12.64 0.72 5.52
C PRO A 61 11.98 0.16 4.25
N TYR A 62 10.64 0.19 4.16
CA TYR A 62 9.91 -0.21 2.96
C TYR A 62 9.73 0.93 1.95
N GLU A 63 10.25 2.13 2.25
CA GLU A 63 10.18 3.33 1.40
C GLU A 63 8.77 3.60 0.83
N PRO A 64 7.74 3.72 1.70
CA PRO A 64 6.37 3.88 1.25
C PRO A 64 6.19 5.18 0.46
N THR A 65 5.46 5.09 -0.65
CA THR A 65 5.18 6.24 -1.53
C THR A 65 3.71 6.66 -1.51
N LYS A 66 2.82 5.81 -0.99
CA LYS A 66 1.37 6.04 -0.98
C LYS A 66 0.76 5.55 0.32
N LEU A 67 -0.13 6.35 0.89
CA LEU A 67 -0.82 6.06 2.14
C LEU A 67 -2.34 6.10 1.92
N TYR A 68 -3.05 5.08 2.41
CA TYR A 68 -4.51 5.03 2.36
C TYR A 68 -5.13 4.74 3.72
N SER A 69 -6.21 5.44 4.05
CA SER A 69 -7.01 5.12 5.23
C SER A 69 -8.50 5.18 4.93
N THR A 70 -9.31 4.53 5.75
CA THR A 70 -10.74 4.87 5.79
C THR A 70 -10.93 6.28 6.35
N ASN A 71 -12.12 6.87 6.19
CA ASN A 71 -12.40 8.22 6.70
C ASN A 71 -12.75 8.26 8.20
N TYR A 72 -12.13 7.42 9.02
CA TYR A 72 -12.29 7.46 10.48
C TYR A 72 -11.07 8.13 11.12
N ASN A 73 -11.28 8.86 12.22
CA ASN A 73 -10.21 9.54 12.95
C ASN A 73 -9.10 8.58 13.36
N ARG A 74 -9.46 7.41 13.87
CA ARG A 74 -8.51 6.36 14.29
C ARG A 74 -7.61 5.84 13.17
N THR A 75 -8.13 5.64 11.95
CA THR A 75 -7.32 5.12 10.83
C THR A 75 -6.41 6.20 10.27
N LYS A 76 -6.93 7.43 10.10
CA LYS A 76 -6.12 8.60 9.72
C LYS A 76 -4.98 8.85 10.73
N ALA A 77 -5.30 8.89 12.02
CA ALA A 77 -4.33 9.14 13.08
C ALA A 77 -3.29 8.01 13.24
N THR A 78 -3.59 6.80 12.77
CA THR A 78 -2.62 5.69 12.77
C THR A 78 -1.51 5.92 11.74
N LEU A 79 -1.85 6.48 10.57
CA LEU A 79 -0.88 6.76 9.50
C LEU A 79 -0.28 8.16 9.56
N ALA A 80 -0.87 9.08 10.33
CA ALA A 80 -0.39 10.47 10.40
C ALA A 80 1.11 10.58 10.72
N PRO A 81 1.69 9.85 11.70
CA PRO A 81 3.13 9.94 11.94
C PRO A 81 3.99 9.48 10.76
N LEU A 82 3.52 8.51 9.98
CA LEU A 82 4.23 8.07 8.77
C LEU A 82 4.11 9.12 7.68
N ALA A 83 2.91 9.64 7.45
CA ALA A 83 2.63 10.71 6.50
C ALA A 83 3.54 11.93 6.72
N ASP A 84 3.74 12.33 7.98
CA ASP A 84 4.64 13.43 8.36
C ASP A 84 6.12 13.09 8.08
N LEU A 85 6.55 11.85 8.31
CA LEU A 85 7.95 11.44 8.12
C LEU A 85 8.35 11.35 6.64
N ILE A 86 7.42 10.99 5.76
CA ILE A 86 7.67 10.83 4.32
C ILE A 86 7.09 11.96 3.47
N ASP A 87 6.64 13.06 4.10
CA ASP A 87 6.03 14.24 3.47
C ASP A 87 4.97 13.87 2.41
N THR A 88 3.98 13.08 2.82
CA THR A 88 2.93 12.56 1.93
C THR A 88 1.55 12.69 2.54
N HIS A 89 0.52 12.82 1.69
CA HIS A 89 -0.87 12.87 2.14
C HIS A 89 -1.48 11.47 2.29
N ILE A 90 -2.47 11.35 3.19
CA ILE A 90 -3.27 10.13 3.34
C ILE A 90 -4.49 10.22 2.42
N SER A 91 -4.56 9.34 1.44
CA SER A 91 -5.72 9.19 0.56
C SER A 91 -6.84 8.39 1.23
N LEU A 92 -8.10 8.74 0.96
CA LEU A 92 -9.23 8.05 1.57
C LEU A 92 -9.74 6.91 0.68
N TYR A 93 -10.14 5.80 1.31
CA TYR A 93 -10.85 4.72 0.64
C TYR A 93 -12.14 4.32 1.38
N ASN A 94 -13.08 3.71 0.64
CA ASN A 94 -14.34 3.22 1.20
C ASN A 94 -14.21 1.76 1.64
N PRO A 95 -14.34 1.44 2.95
CA PRO A 95 -14.25 0.06 3.44
C PRO A 95 -15.39 -0.86 2.97
N GLY A 96 -16.46 -0.32 2.38
CA GLY A 96 -17.54 -1.07 1.75
C GLY A 96 -17.27 -1.44 0.27
N LYS A 97 -16.17 -0.98 -0.33
CA LYS A 97 -15.83 -1.18 -1.74
C LYS A 97 -14.47 -1.88 -1.91
N LEU A 98 -14.19 -2.91 -1.11
CA LEU A 98 -12.86 -3.53 -1.06
C LEU A 98 -12.42 -4.21 -2.36
N ASN A 99 -13.34 -4.77 -3.16
CA ASN A 99 -12.99 -5.34 -4.46
C ASN A 99 -12.48 -4.26 -5.44
N GLU A 100 -13.22 -3.14 -5.55
CA GLU A 100 -12.80 -1.99 -6.37
C GLU A 100 -11.47 -1.42 -5.87
N PHE A 101 -11.32 -1.28 -4.54
CA PHE A 101 -10.12 -0.77 -3.92
C PHE A 101 -8.90 -1.68 -4.15
N ALA A 102 -9.06 -3.00 -4.03
CA ALA A 102 -7.99 -3.96 -4.31
C ALA A 102 -7.55 -3.92 -5.79
N SER A 103 -8.50 -3.81 -6.72
CA SER A 103 -8.20 -3.64 -8.14
C SER A 103 -7.44 -2.34 -8.42
N MET A 104 -7.79 -1.25 -7.74
CA MET A 104 -7.07 0.02 -7.83
C MET A 104 -5.64 -0.11 -7.28
N LEU A 105 -5.47 -0.74 -6.11
CA LEU A 105 -4.16 -0.94 -5.48
C LEU A 105 -3.20 -1.74 -6.38
N LYS A 106 -3.69 -2.78 -7.07
CA LYS A 106 -2.89 -3.60 -8.00
C LYS A 106 -2.39 -2.82 -9.23
N GLN A 107 -2.99 -1.68 -9.54
CA GLN A 107 -2.58 -0.81 -10.65
C GLN A 107 -1.63 0.31 -10.22
N GLN A 108 -1.32 0.41 -8.92
CA GLN A 108 -0.38 1.40 -8.40
C GLN A 108 1.06 0.86 -8.46
N THR A 109 2.04 1.77 -8.41
CA THR A 109 3.46 1.45 -8.32
C THR A 109 4.03 1.73 -6.93
N GLY A 110 5.19 1.13 -6.60
CA GLY A 110 5.92 1.33 -5.34
C GLY A 110 5.28 0.66 -4.13
N THR A 111 5.76 1.01 -2.94
CA THR A 111 5.19 0.53 -1.67
C THR A 111 4.00 1.38 -1.22
N ILE A 112 2.93 0.70 -0.81
CA ILE A 112 1.67 1.29 -0.37
C ILE A 112 1.36 0.83 1.05
N VAL A 113 0.97 1.76 1.94
CA VAL A 113 0.51 1.43 3.30
C VAL A 113 -0.97 1.76 3.45
N VAL A 114 -1.75 0.81 3.96
CA VAL A 114 -3.20 0.94 4.14
C VAL A 114 -3.60 0.69 5.59
N ALA A 115 -4.33 1.64 6.19
CA ALA A 115 -4.93 1.49 7.51
C ALA A 115 -6.45 1.27 7.44
N GLY A 116 -6.87 0.10 7.91
CA GLY A 116 -8.27 -0.34 7.96
C GLY A 116 -8.76 -0.72 9.36
N HIS A 117 -9.56 -1.78 9.43
CA HIS A 117 -10.24 -2.24 10.63
C HIS A 117 -10.03 -3.75 10.84
N SER A 118 -10.29 -4.24 12.06
CA SER A 118 -10.22 -5.67 12.41
C SER A 118 -11.06 -6.55 11.48
N ASN A 119 -12.18 -6.03 10.96
CA ASN A 119 -13.08 -6.76 10.07
C ASN A 119 -12.85 -6.51 8.56
N THR A 120 -12.19 -5.42 8.16
CA THR A 120 -12.00 -5.10 6.72
C THR A 120 -10.58 -5.35 6.24
N THR A 121 -9.58 -5.20 7.10
CA THR A 121 -8.18 -5.50 6.76
C THR A 121 -8.01 -6.98 6.39
N PRO A 122 -8.55 -7.96 7.14
CA PRO A 122 -8.47 -9.37 6.74
C PRO A 122 -9.16 -9.70 5.42
N VAL A 123 -10.29 -9.04 5.15
CA VAL A 123 -11.00 -9.21 3.87
C VAL A 123 -10.16 -8.69 2.71
N LEU A 124 -9.49 -7.54 2.88
CA LEU A 124 -8.59 -7.01 1.87
C LEU A 124 -7.37 -7.92 1.64
N VAL A 125 -6.78 -8.49 2.70
CA VAL A 125 -5.73 -9.52 2.59
C VAL A 125 -6.22 -10.70 1.75
N LYS A 126 -7.43 -11.20 2.04
CA LYS A 126 -8.03 -12.32 1.30
C LYS A 126 -8.26 -11.99 -0.17
N ILE A 127 -8.76 -10.80 -0.50
CA ILE A 127 -8.96 -10.37 -1.89
C ILE A 127 -7.61 -10.28 -2.65
N LEU A 128 -6.58 -9.76 -2.00
CA LEU A 128 -5.27 -9.57 -2.63
C LEU A 128 -4.50 -10.89 -2.81
N THR A 129 -4.62 -11.81 -1.85
CA THR A 129 -3.73 -12.98 -1.73
C THR A 129 -4.42 -14.34 -1.84
N GLY A 130 -5.75 -14.39 -1.73
CA GLY A 130 -6.52 -15.62 -1.56
C GLY A 130 -6.40 -16.27 -0.17
N ARG A 131 -5.57 -15.74 0.73
CA ARG A 131 -5.33 -16.32 2.06
C ARG A 131 -6.30 -15.76 3.09
N GLU A 132 -6.84 -16.64 3.93
CA GLU A 132 -7.63 -16.24 5.08
C GLU A 132 -6.74 -15.90 6.27
N VAL A 133 -7.03 -14.75 6.88
CA VAL A 133 -6.40 -14.29 8.11
C VAL A 133 -7.48 -13.73 9.03
N SER A 134 -7.15 -13.56 10.31
CA SER A 134 -8.03 -12.93 11.28
C SER A 134 -7.25 -11.97 12.15
N ILE A 135 -7.96 -11.01 12.73
CA ILE A 135 -7.44 -10.08 13.73
C ILE A 135 -8.45 -10.07 14.87
N ALA A 136 -8.03 -10.42 16.08
CA ALA A 136 -8.91 -10.33 17.25
C ALA A 136 -9.19 -8.86 17.60
N GLU A 137 -10.34 -8.51 18.19
CA GLU A 137 -10.72 -7.10 18.44
C GLU A 137 -9.69 -6.35 19.30
N GLU A 138 -8.97 -7.05 20.18
CA GLU A 138 -7.93 -6.55 21.08
C GLU A 138 -6.52 -6.53 20.47
N GLU A 139 -6.33 -7.11 19.28
CA GLU A 139 -5.02 -7.31 18.64
C GLU A 139 -4.60 -6.19 17.66
N PHE A 140 -3.90 -5.16 18.16
CA PHE A 140 -3.57 -3.95 17.37
C PHE A 140 -2.27 -4.00 16.59
N ASP A 141 -1.50 -5.08 16.74
CA ASP A 141 -0.10 -5.11 16.34
C ASP A 141 0.16 -5.81 15.01
N LYS A 142 -0.80 -6.55 14.45
CA LYS A 142 -0.63 -7.26 13.17
C LYS A 142 -0.36 -6.33 11.99
N VAL A 143 0.68 -6.67 11.24
CA VAL A 143 1.09 -6.05 9.98
C VAL A 143 1.14 -7.12 8.91
N PHE A 144 0.43 -6.91 7.80
CA PHE A 144 0.40 -7.84 6.66
C PHE A 144 1.15 -7.22 5.50
N VAL A 145 2.25 -7.82 5.07
CA VAL A 145 3.02 -7.38 3.91
C VAL A 145 2.68 -8.30 2.75
N VAL A 146 2.05 -7.72 1.72
CA VAL A 146 1.75 -8.41 0.47
C VAL A 146 2.77 -7.99 -0.58
N THR A 147 3.47 -8.95 -1.17
CA THR A 147 4.36 -8.72 -2.32
C THR A 147 3.88 -9.55 -3.50
N PHE A 148 4.38 -9.26 -4.69
CA PHE A 148 4.01 -9.96 -5.91
C PHE A 148 5.24 -10.50 -6.63
N GLU A 149 5.26 -11.80 -6.91
CA GLU A 149 6.28 -12.46 -7.73
C GLU A 149 5.58 -13.19 -8.86
N ASP A 150 5.92 -12.89 -10.12
CA ASP A 150 5.29 -13.47 -11.32
C ASP A 150 3.75 -13.46 -11.25
N GLU A 151 3.17 -12.30 -10.92
CA GLU A 151 1.71 -12.10 -10.73
C GLU A 151 1.08 -12.85 -9.55
N THR A 152 1.88 -13.65 -8.84
CA THR A 152 1.44 -14.41 -7.67
C THR A 152 1.68 -13.62 -6.39
N ALA A 153 0.62 -13.40 -5.63
CA ALA A 153 0.71 -12.70 -4.35
C ALA A 153 1.33 -13.58 -3.26
N LYS A 154 2.33 -13.05 -2.56
CA LYS A 154 2.89 -13.62 -1.33
C LYS A 154 2.47 -12.80 -0.13
N LEU A 155 2.29 -13.47 1.01
CA LEU A 155 1.89 -12.85 2.27
C LEU A 155 2.93 -13.15 3.35
N LYS A 156 3.44 -12.10 3.98
CA LYS A 156 4.24 -12.15 5.20
C LYS A 156 3.50 -11.43 6.31
N VAL A 157 3.49 -12.00 7.52
CA VAL A 157 2.82 -11.43 8.69
C VAL A 157 3.86 -11.05 9.72
N HIS A 158 3.79 -9.82 10.22
CA HIS A 158 4.65 -9.26 11.25
C HIS A 158 3.81 -8.73 12.43
N SER A 159 4.48 -8.45 13.55
CA SER A 159 3.91 -7.70 14.68
C SER A 159 4.68 -6.39 14.84
N SER A 160 3.96 -5.30 15.10
CA SER A 160 4.52 -3.98 15.46
C SER A 160 4.96 -3.88 16.93
N ASN A 161 4.87 -4.98 17.70
CA ASN A 161 5.44 -5.08 19.05
C ASN A 161 6.90 -5.56 19.05
N GLN A 162 7.43 -5.95 17.88
CA GLN A 162 8.80 -6.46 17.70
C GLN A 162 9.72 -5.40 17.10
#